data_AF-A0A7V4X951-F1
#
_entry.id   AF-A0A7V4X951-F1
#
_cell.length_a   1.000
_cell.length_b   1.000
_cell.length_c   1.000
_cell.angle_alpha   90.00
_cell.angle_beta   90.00
_cell.angle_gamma   90.00
#
_symmetry.space_group_name_H-M   'P 1'
#
loop_
_entity.id
_entity.type
_entity.pdbx_description
1 polymer ?
#
loop_
_entity_poly.entity_id
_entity_poly.type
_entity_poly.pdbx_seq_one_letter_code
_entity_poly.pdbx_strand_id
1 'polypeptide(L)'
;MADEIEDKSNTWRDIISILTLFYFPPIGVIVMWLIARWSVITKWVVTILIGIVPLVVLGTVSYGGYKFAKFQESYTPVLGVQQALDIYGISNGKYPNKLDELKPKYLKEIPQDKNLEYKVSDDGKSYTLKGTIEGKSVELKPAITQVPTK
;
A
#
# COMPACT_ATOMS: atom_id res chain seq x y z
N MET A 1 -27.62 -30.99 -23.37
CA MET A 1 -26.43 -30.18 -23.69
C MET A 1 -25.59 -29.84 -22.44
N ALA A 2 -25.85 -30.46 -21.27
CA ALA A 2 -25.03 -30.28 -20.07
C ALA A 2 -24.05 -31.46 -19.85
N ASP A 3 -24.37 -32.66 -20.36
CA ASP A 3 -23.53 -33.86 -20.17
C ASP A 3 -22.26 -33.90 -21.03
N GLU A 4 -22.16 -33.12 -22.12
CA GLU A 4 -20.97 -33.11 -22.98
C GLU A 4 -19.80 -32.26 -22.45
N ILE A 5 -20.04 -31.41 -21.44
CA ILE A 5 -19.01 -30.50 -20.92
C ILE A 5 -18.14 -31.17 -19.84
N GLU A 6 -18.70 -32.13 -19.10
CA GLU A 6 -18.02 -32.76 -17.97
C GLU A 6 -16.90 -33.74 -18.43
N ASP A 7 -17.18 -34.53 -19.47
CA ASP A 7 -16.27 -35.55 -20.00
C ASP A 7 -14.97 -34.94 -20.59
N LYS A 8 -15.12 -33.83 -21.32
CA LYS A 8 -14.01 -33.13 -21.98
C LYS A 8 -12.99 -32.57 -20.98
N SER A 9 -13.44 -32.17 -19.79
CA SER A 9 -12.57 -31.53 -18.79
C SER A 9 -11.53 -32.49 -18.19
N ASN A 10 -11.87 -33.78 -18.08
CA ASN A 10 -10.98 -34.83 -17.57
C ASN A 10 -9.96 -35.26 -18.63
N THR A 11 -10.37 -35.34 -19.91
CA THR A 11 -9.46 -35.69 -21.02
C THR A 11 -8.31 -34.70 -21.16
N TRP A 12 -8.57 -33.39 -21.05
CA TRP A 12 -7.51 -32.38 -21.16
C TRP A 12 -6.53 -32.44 -19.98
N ARG A 13 -7.00 -32.72 -18.77
CA ARG A 13 -6.15 -32.90 -17.58
C ARG A 13 -5.26 -34.15 -17.69
N ASP A 14 -5.79 -35.24 -18.24
CA ASP A 14 -5.01 -36.46 -18.48
C ASP A 14 -3.98 -36.26 -19.60
N ILE A 15 -4.35 -35.60 -20.70
CA ILE A 15 -3.40 -35.26 -21.78
C ILE A 15 -2.28 -34.36 -21.26
N ILE A 16 -2.59 -33.34 -20.46
CA ILE A 16 -1.58 -32.47 -19.85
C ILE A 16 -0.69 -33.27 -18.88
N SER A 17 -1.27 -34.17 -18.08
CA SER A 17 -0.51 -35.02 -17.16
C SER A 17 0.45 -35.95 -17.90
N ILE A 18 0.00 -36.57 -19.00
CA ILE A 18 0.80 -37.47 -19.84
C ILE A 18 1.90 -36.69 -20.57
N LEU A 19 1.57 -35.54 -21.16
CA LEU A 19 2.55 -34.65 -21.78
C LEU A 19 3.60 -34.21 -20.77
N THR A 20 3.19 -33.80 -19.57
CA THR A 20 4.10 -33.42 -18.50
C THR A 20 5.00 -34.61 -18.14
N LEU A 21 4.47 -35.81 -17.97
CA LEU A 21 5.25 -37.01 -17.65
C LEU A 21 6.25 -37.37 -18.77
N PHE A 22 5.94 -37.09 -20.03
CA PHE A 22 6.84 -37.36 -21.16
C PHE A 22 7.93 -36.30 -21.34
N TYR A 23 7.60 -35.02 -21.09
CA TYR A 23 8.52 -33.90 -21.29
C TYR A 23 9.38 -33.61 -20.07
N PHE A 24 8.87 -33.79 -18.84
CA PHE A 24 9.58 -33.41 -17.63
C PHE A 24 10.86 -34.23 -17.38
N PRO A 25 10.87 -35.57 -17.54
CA PRO A 25 12.08 -36.37 -17.37
C PRO A 25 13.21 -36.04 -18.36
N PRO A 26 12.99 -35.98 -19.69
CA PRO A 26 14.06 -35.64 -20.62
C PRO A 26 14.52 -34.19 -20.47
N ILE A 27 13.62 -33.25 -20.19
CA ILE A 27 13.99 -31.85 -19.92
C ILE A 27 14.85 -31.76 -18.65
N GLY A 28 14.46 -32.46 -17.58
CA GLY A 28 15.25 -32.53 -16.34
C GLY A 28 16.66 -33.07 -16.57
N VAL A 29 16.80 -34.12 -17.40
CA VAL A 29 18.11 -34.70 -17.76
C VAL A 29 18.93 -33.74 -18.61
N ILE A 30 18.33 -33.06 -19.59
CA ILE A 30 19.02 -32.06 -20.43
C ILE A 30 19.52 -30.88 -19.59
N VAL A 31 18.68 -30.37 -18.69
CA VAL A 31 19.03 -29.30 -17.75
C VAL A 31 20.13 -29.77 -16.79
N MET A 32 20.03 -30.99 -16.26
CA MET A 32 21.06 -31.56 -15.39
C MET A 32 22.39 -31.75 -16.12
N TRP A 33 22.39 -32.14 -17.40
CA TRP A 33 23.60 -32.25 -18.22
C TRP A 33 24.23 -30.89 -18.52
N LEU A 34 23.41 -29.88 -18.83
CA LEU A 34 23.86 -28.49 -19.01
C LEU A 34 24.50 -27.96 -17.73
N ILE A 35 23.86 -28.15 -16.58
CA ILE A 35 24.39 -27.74 -15.28
C ILE A 35 25.65 -28.55 -14.94
N ALA A 36 25.71 -29.84 -15.25
CA ALA A 36 26.90 -30.67 -14.99
C ALA A 36 28.14 -30.12 -15.70
N ARG A 37 27.98 -29.61 -16.93
CA ARG A 37 29.02 -28.99 -17.75
C ARG A 37 29.48 -27.61 -17.25
N TRP A 38 28.77 -27.02 -16.29
CA TRP A 38 29.17 -25.74 -15.71
C TRP A 38 30.32 -25.91 -14.73
N SER A 39 31.21 -24.92 -14.73
CA SER A 39 32.28 -24.82 -13.74
C SER A 39 31.70 -24.78 -12.33
N VAL A 40 32.44 -25.33 -11.37
CA VAL A 40 32.06 -25.34 -9.94
C VAL A 40 31.72 -23.92 -9.47
N ILE A 41 32.46 -22.91 -9.92
CA ILE A 41 32.22 -21.50 -9.60
C ILE A 41 30.83 -21.04 -10.09
N THR A 42 30.47 -21.38 -11.33
CA THR A 42 29.17 -21.00 -11.92
C THR A 42 28.00 -21.66 -11.16
N LYS A 43 28.16 -22.90 -10.70
CA LYS A 43 27.16 -23.59 -9.86
C LYS A 43 26.94 -22.86 -8.54
N TRP A 44 28.01 -22.44 -7.89
CA TRP A 44 27.93 -21.66 -6.64
C TRP A 44 27.29 -20.29 -6.84
N VAL A 45 27.66 -19.56 -7.89
CA VAL A 45 27.08 -18.24 -8.21
C VAL A 45 25.57 -18.34 -8.44
N VAL A 46 25.12 -19.31 -9.22
CA VAL A 46 23.69 -19.50 -9.52
C VAL A 46 22.92 -19.94 -8.29
N THR A 47 23.50 -20.80 -7.46
CA THR A 47 22.87 -21.24 -6.20
C THR A 47 22.71 -20.08 -5.22
N ILE A 48 23.71 -19.20 -5.12
CA ILE A 48 23.64 -17.97 -4.31
C ILE A 48 22.59 -17.00 -4.86
N LEU A 49 22.57 -16.80 -6.19
CA LEU A 49 21.59 -15.94 -6.84
C LEU A 49 20.15 -16.42 -6.63
N ILE A 50 19.88 -17.71 -6.79
CA ILE A 50 18.53 -18.26 -6.64
C ILE A 50 18.14 -18.40 -5.16
N GLY A 51 19.09 -18.73 -4.28
CA GLY A 51 18.80 -18.96 -2.87
C GLY A 51 18.70 -17.69 -2.03
N ILE A 52 19.63 -16.75 -2.20
CA ILE A 52 19.82 -15.61 -1.29
C ILE A 52 19.11 -14.35 -1.80
N VAL A 53 19.15 -14.08 -3.10
CA VAL A 53 18.57 -12.84 -3.65
C VAL A 53 17.06 -12.73 -3.40
N PRO A 54 16.24 -13.78 -3.57
CA PRO A 54 14.82 -13.69 -3.27
C PRO A 54 14.53 -13.39 -1.80
N LEU A 55 15.33 -13.93 -0.87
CA LEU A 55 15.17 -13.66 0.57
C LEU A 55 15.47 -12.20 0.92
N VAL A 56 16.51 -11.62 0.31
CA VAL A 56 16.85 -10.21 0.52
C VAL A 56 15.81 -9.28 -0.10
N VAL A 57 15.35 -9.58 -1.32
CA VAL A 57 14.30 -8.79 -1.99
C VAL A 57 12.98 -8.85 -1.22
N LEU A 58 12.55 -10.04 -0.79
CA LEU A 58 11.32 -10.18 0.00
C LEU A 58 11.45 -9.51 1.37
N GLY A 59 12.60 -9.64 2.04
CA GLY A 59 12.84 -9.01 3.35
C GLY A 59 12.79 -7.48 3.28
N THR A 60 13.42 -6.88 2.27
CA THR A 60 13.44 -5.41 2.10
C THR A 60 12.08 -4.84 1.72
N VAL A 61 11.32 -5.51 0.84
CA VAL A 61 9.95 -5.12 0.47
C VAL A 61 9.01 -5.22 1.67
N SER A 62 9.10 -6.29 2.46
CA SER A 62 8.27 -6.50 3.64
C SER A 62 8.55 -5.45 4.73
N TYR A 63 9.82 -5.17 4.99
CA TYR A 63 10.23 -4.18 5.99
C TYR A 63 9.84 -2.75 5.58
N GLY A 64 10.01 -2.41 4.31
CA GLY A 64 9.57 -1.13 3.75
C GLY A 64 8.06 -0.95 3.82
N GLY A 65 7.30 -1.98 3.43
CA GLY A 65 5.84 -1.99 3.48
C GLY A 65 5.30 -1.85 4.91
N TYR A 66 5.88 -2.56 5.88
CA TYR A 66 5.47 -2.45 7.28
C TYR A 66 5.68 -1.05 7.86
N LYS A 67 6.84 -0.45 7.56
CA LYS A 67 7.14 0.92 7.99
C LYS A 67 6.16 1.90 7.36
N PHE A 68 5.93 1.79 6.05
CA PHE A 68 5.00 2.66 5.34
C PHE A 68 3.56 2.52 5.85
N ALA A 69 3.10 1.29 6.11
CA ALA A 69 1.76 1.03 6.65
C ALA A 69 1.56 1.67 8.04
N LYS A 70 2.55 1.55 8.94
CA LYS A 70 2.51 2.22 10.25
C LYS A 70 2.50 3.74 10.16
N PHE A 71 3.32 4.30 9.26
CA PHE A 71 3.30 5.73 8.99
C PHE A 71 1.94 6.17 8.47
N GLN A 72 1.35 5.41 7.53
CA GLN A 72 0.06 5.72 6.95
C GLN A 72 -1.07 5.62 7.96
N GLU A 73 -1.10 4.58 8.79
CA GLU A 73 -2.08 4.41 9.87
C GLU A 73 -2.05 5.59 10.84
N SER A 74 -0.86 6.11 11.15
CA SER A 74 -0.72 7.25 12.06
C SER A 74 -1.01 8.62 11.39
N TYR A 75 -0.82 8.76 10.08
CA TYR A 75 -1.07 10.00 9.32
C TYR A 75 -2.50 10.14 8.81
N THR A 76 -3.14 9.02 8.42
CA THR A 76 -4.51 8.98 7.87
C THR A 76 -5.53 9.73 8.72
N PRO A 77 -5.59 9.59 10.06
CA PRO A 77 -6.56 10.33 10.87
C PRO A 77 -6.34 11.86 10.79
N VAL A 78 -5.09 12.32 10.78
CA VAL A 78 -4.78 13.76 10.72
C VAL A 78 -5.09 14.34 9.33
N LEU A 79 -4.81 13.58 8.27
CA LEU A 79 -5.20 13.93 6.90
C LEU A 79 -6.73 13.97 6.73
N GLY A 80 -7.46 13.06 7.37
CA GLY A 80 -8.93 13.09 7.37
C GLY A 80 -9.48 14.37 8.00
N VAL A 81 -8.84 14.85 9.07
CA VAL A 81 -9.19 16.15 9.68
C VAL A 81 -8.88 17.31 8.74
N GLN A 82 -7.73 17.29 8.06
CA GLN A 82 -7.37 18.29 7.07
C GLN A 82 -8.39 18.35 5.92
N GLN A 83 -8.77 17.20 5.37
CA GLN A 83 -9.77 17.13 4.29
C GLN A 83 -11.14 17.65 4.74
N ALA A 84 -11.56 17.33 5.96
CA ALA A 84 -12.82 17.83 6.51
C ALA A 84 -12.79 19.36 6.68
N LEU A 85 -11.66 19.93 7.12
CA LEU A 85 -11.44 21.37 7.21
C LEU A 85 -11.52 22.02 5.83
N ASP A 86 -10.84 21.47 4.83
CA ASP A 86 -10.85 21.98 3.46
C ASP A 86 -12.27 21.98 2.87
N ILE A 87 -13.02 20.89 3.05
CA ILE A 87 -14.42 20.80 2.61
C ILE A 87 -15.31 21.83 3.33
N TYR A 88 -15.12 22.00 4.63
CA TYR A 88 -15.85 23.02 5.40
C TYR A 88 -15.55 24.42 4.87
N GLY A 89 -14.28 24.73 4.64
CA GLY A 89 -13.81 25.99 4.08
C GLY A 89 -14.47 26.27 2.73
N ILE A 90 -14.44 25.31 1.81
CA ILE A 90 -15.08 25.40 0.49
C ILE A 90 -16.60 25.63 0.62
N SER A 91 -17.27 24.91 1.51
CA SER A 91 -18.73 24.97 1.64
C SER A 91 -19.23 26.27 2.29
N ASN A 92 -18.48 26.84 3.23
CA ASN A 92 -18.92 27.97 4.06
C ASN A 92 -18.18 29.28 3.77
N GLY A 93 -17.14 29.25 2.92
CA GLY A 93 -16.30 30.41 2.63
C GLY A 93 -15.31 30.79 3.74
N LYS A 94 -15.33 30.07 4.87
CA LYS A 94 -14.45 30.24 6.03
C LYS A 94 -14.21 28.90 6.72
N TYR A 95 -13.05 28.75 7.35
CA TYR A 95 -12.72 27.61 8.21
C TYR A 95 -13.42 27.71 9.58
N PRO A 96 -13.73 26.58 10.23
CA PRO A 96 -14.43 26.57 11.51
C PRO A 96 -13.51 27.06 12.63
N ASN A 97 -14.02 27.72 13.67
CA ASN A 97 -13.15 28.17 14.78
C ASN A 97 -12.74 27.02 15.70
N LYS A 98 -13.55 25.97 15.76
CA LYS A 98 -13.31 24.76 16.55
C LYS A 98 -13.44 23.52 15.68
N LEU A 99 -12.57 22.53 15.91
CA LEU A 99 -12.65 21.23 15.23
C LEU A 99 -13.98 20.51 15.47
N ASP A 100 -14.65 20.76 16.60
CA ASP A 100 -15.95 20.16 16.91
C ASP A 100 -17.07 20.55 15.93
N GLU A 101 -16.94 21.69 15.23
CA GLU A 101 -17.89 22.12 14.19
C GLU A 101 -17.86 21.22 12.94
N LEU A 102 -16.81 20.41 12.78
CA LEU A 102 -16.73 19.41 11.72
C LEU A 102 -17.62 18.19 12.00
N LYS A 103 -17.99 17.95 13.26
CA LYS A 103 -18.87 16.87 13.66
C LYS A 103 -20.34 17.30 13.61
N PRO A 104 -21.27 16.40 13.26
CA PRO A 104 -21.04 15.08 12.66
C PRO A 104 -20.93 15.13 11.12
N LYS A 105 -21.05 16.32 10.51
CA LYS A 105 -21.31 16.46 9.08
C LYS A 105 -20.13 16.09 8.17
N TYR A 106 -18.90 16.39 8.61
CA TYR A 106 -17.67 16.18 7.82
C TYR A 106 -16.73 15.15 8.44
N LEU A 107 -16.83 14.91 9.75
CA LEU A 107 -16.13 13.85 10.49
C LEU A 107 -17.09 13.16 11.45
N LYS A 108 -16.93 11.84 11.59
CA LYS A 108 -17.64 11.08 12.64
C LYS A 108 -17.06 11.40 14.02
N GLU A 109 -15.74 11.35 14.14
CA GLU A 109 -15.01 11.59 15.38
C GLU A 109 -13.70 12.33 15.09
N ILE A 110 -13.23 13.10 16.07
CA ILE A 110 -11.90 13.74 16.02
C ILE A 110 -10.92 12.77 16.67
N PRO A 111 -9.77 12.47 16.04
CA PRO A 111 -8.78 11.58 16.62
C PRO A 111 -8.22 12.19 17.92
N GLN A 112 -8.62 11.64 19.07
CA GLN A 112 -8.19 12.10 20.40
C GLN A 112 -6.75 11.70 20.74
N ASP A 113 -6.23 10.66 20.08
CA ASP A 113 -4.92 10.07 20.34
C ASP A 113 -3.74 10.90 19.78
N LYS A 114 -4.00 11.87 18.89
CA LYS A 114 -2.94 12.56 18.09
C LYS A 114 -2.52 13.95 18.58
N ASN A 115 -2.92 14.36 19.79
CA ASN A 115 -2.63 15.69 20.38
C ASN A 115 -2.66 16.81 19.33
N LEU A 116 -3.87 17.10 18.83
CA LEU A 116 -4.11 18.02 17.73
C LEU A 116 -4.23 19.46 18.25
N GLU A 117 -3.34 20.33 17.80
CA GLU A 117 -3.45 21.77 17.98
C GLU A 117 -3.99 22.41 16.69
N TYR A 118 -5.14 23.05 16.80
CA TYR A 118 -5.78 23.73 15.68
C TYR A 118 -5.84 25.23 15.93
N LYS A 119 -5.37 26.03 14.97
CA LYS A 119 -5.44 27.49 14.99
C LYS A 119 -5.95 28.01 13.65
N VAL A 120 -6.86 28.97 13.71
CA VAL A 120 -7.38 29.67 12.52
C VAL A 120 -6.79 31.07 12.51
N SER A 121 -6.52 31.60 11.32
CA SER A 121 -6.16 33.01 11.17
C SER A 121 -7.36 33.91 11.46
N ASP A 122 -7.11 35.15 11.89
CA ASP A 122 -8.13 36.14 12.23
C ASP A 122 -9.10 36.45 11.06
N ASP A 123 -8.66 36.20 9.81
CA ASP A 123 -9.48 36.37 8.62
C ASP A 123 -10.43 35.19 8.33
N GLY A 124 -10.26 34.05 9.03
CA GLY A 124 -11.02 32.83 8.84
C GLY A 124 -10.74 32.10 7.52
N LYS A 125 -9.74 32.54 6.73
CA LYS A 125 -9.43 32.01 5.39
C LYS A 125 -8.19 31.14 5.33
N SER A 126 -7.49 30.97 6.45
CA SER A 126 -6.38 30.03 6.58
C SER A 126 -6.39 29.38 7.96
N TYR A 127 -5.80 28.19 8.07
CA TYR A 127 -5.64 27.48 9.32
C TYR A 127 -4.27 26.80 9.41
N THR A 128 -3.86 26.50 10.63
CA THR A 128 -2.72 25.65 10.94
C THR A 128 -3.21 24.50 11.81
N LEU A 129 -2.99 23.27 11.35
CA LEU A 129 -3.28 22.05 12.10
C LEU A 129 -1.95 21.39 12.45
N LYS A 130 -1.59 21.37 13.73
CA LYS A 130 -0.44 20.63 14.23
C LYS A 130 -0.92 19.34 14.87
N GLY A 131 -0.30 18.22 14.52
CA GLY A 131 -0.54 16.93 15.17
C GLY A 131 0.77 16.29 15.59
N THR A 132 0.74 15.49 16.65
CA THR A 132 1.90 14.69 17.06
C THR A 132 1.74 13.27 16.52
N ILE A 133 2.60 12.88 15.59
CA ILE A 133 2.58 11.57 14.94
C ILE A 133 3.87 10.84 15.28
N GLU A 134 3.77 9.71 15.99
CA GLU A 134 4.92 8.91 16.45
C GLU A 134 6.02 9.74 17.15
N GLY A 135 5.60 10.70 17.99
CA GLY A 135 6.52 11.59 18.72
C GLY A 135 7.14 12.72 17.90
N LYS A 136 6.79 12.86 16.62
CA LYS A 136 7.18 13.99 15.77
C LYS A 136 6.00 14.93 15.56
N SER A 137 6.20 16.22 15.81
CA SER A 137 5.22 17.25 15.48
C SER A 137 5.18 17.47 13.97
N VAL A 138 3.99 17.35 13.40
CA VAL A 138 3.72 17.57 11.97
C VAL A 138 2.76 18.74 11.85
N GLU A 139 3.16 19.75 11.08
CA GLU A 139 2.32 20.92 10.80
C GLU A 139 1.71 20.77 9.41
N LEU A 140 0.39 20.73 9.35
CA LEU A 140 -0.40 20.71 8.14
C LEU A 140 -1.05 22.09 7.93
N LYS A 141 -0.91 22.58 6.71
CA LYS A 141 -1.51 23.84 6.23
C LYS A 141 -2.66 23.50 5.26
N PRO A 142 -3.53 24.45 4.91
CA PRO A 142 -4.64 24.19 4.00
C PRO A 142 -4.08 23.65 2.69
N ALA A 143 -4.66 22.57 2.16
CA ALA A 143 -4.25 22.09 0.84
C ALA A 143 -4.65 23.08 -0.26
N ILE A 144 -5.66 23.91 0.03
CA ILE A 144 -6.22 24.90 -0.87
C ILE A 144 -5.83 26.30 -0.38
N THR A 145 -4.99 26.98 -1.14
CA THR A 145 -4.48 28.33 -0.82
C THR A 145 -5.51 29.43 -0.99
N GLN A 146 -6.67 29.14 -1.61
CA GLN A 146 -7.75 30.10 -1.80
C GLN A 146 -9.11 29.43 -1.54
N VAL A 147 -9.77 29.84 -0.47
CA VAL A 147 -11.17 29.47 -0.25
C VAL A 147 -12.03 30.23 -1.28
N PRO A 148 -12.88 29.57 -2.08
CA PRO A 148 -13.70 30.24 -3.06
C PRO A 148 -14.55 31.31 -2.37
N THR A 149 -14.39 32.56 -2.81
CA THR A 149 -15.18 33.68 -2.30
C THR A 149 -16.51 33.66 -3.05
N LYS A 150 -17.61 33.50 -2.31
CA LYS A 150 -18.96 33.51 -2.87
C LYS A 150 -19.43 34.92 -3.17
#